data_AF-A0AAJ6CRX2-F1
#
_entry.id   AF-A0AAJ6CRX2-F1
#
_cell.length_a   1.000
_cell.length_b   1.000
_cell.length_c   1.000
_cell.angle_alpha   90.00
_cell.angle_beta   90.00
_cell.angle_gamma   90.00
#
_symmetry.space_group_name_H-M   'P 1'
#
loop_
_entity.id
_entity.type
_entity.pdbx_description
1 polymer ?
#
loop_
_entity_poly.entity_id
_entity_poly.type
_entity_poly.pdbx_seq_one_letter_code
_entity_poly.pdbx_strand_id
1 'polypeptide(L)'
;MDPVSQPVSQKTPLSSAIETALLSFLVFNDFVELRFRFLFDPRCCVGSSDAVEFDGVVSLSTEKTFDVDLKKLASLVPDLRLCAEVTFQPDGSVTTDELKTPFESIESHLGSMAVKVYPRGNARLGLDPYVSAKINPSKISYGFNAFSDIYTLGQALPIAMSAFVRGCPDLAALVDVAGCQVMRVDSTSGVHCATAADVSALLKRISHIQIGHVHAAGSTGTYAEREQKIVAKSGDTVYVNPRSEHQRGAAYDKRSEAREEQKRLTQELRRDPANDALAARVEALSDPDYQAYCEKLLSLEARTMRRGLVGQLERFGITDWNGTAVDLIRCERQLADAGTNFVHSLWAHVWRPVLTALWGDPSMSLSNETELEQKITTYYETHAVGRARSMGTRRALTHLRSIIDRGWAASKKSPPASQATWYRTIGELVDAGISLAALQSCDGTAESRLAAGVVVSLRSVLEVQAVSSAPAWFKPADLSRWLDDQDLMTVPHRHRRAVGDGLVDCIGSDDGLCGPVDNRPDTDAEIFAFLDRSAGHGLGSHAGLFPPELDWDLIVVQSEVADLRVPAVPRHPQLRLV
;
A
#
# COMPACT_ATOMS: atom_id res chain seq x y z
N MET A 1 -55.61 8.17 -33.12
CA MET A 1 -54.27 7.60 -33.30
C MET A 1 -53.30 8.62 -32.74
N ASP A 2 -53.02 8.51 -31.44
CA ASP A 2 -52.01 9.33 -30.78
C ASP A 2 -50.62 8.81 -31.17
N PRO A 3 -49.62 9.70 -31.39
CA PRO A 3 -48.28 9.27 -31.66
C PRO A 3 -47.67 8.75 -30.36
N VAL A 4 -47.37 7.45 -30.36
CA VAL A 4 -46.61 6.77 -29.32
C VAL A 4 -45.29 7.51 -29.12
N SER A 5 -45.13 8.16 -27.96
CA SER A 5 -43.87 8.67 -27.48
C SER A 5 -42.92 7.49 -27.32
N GLN A 6 -41.93 7.39 -28.20
CA GLN A 6 -40.79 6.52 -27.94
C GLN A 6 -40.12 6.97 -26.63
N PRO A 7 -39.77 6.05 -25.72
CA PRO A 7 -39.04 6.42 -24.53
C PRO A 7 -37.70 7.01 -24.97
N VAL A 8 -37.49 8.28 -24.64
CA VAL A 8 -36.18 8.95 -24.73
C VAL A 8 -35.19 8.04 -24.03
N SER A 9 -34.22 7.51 -24.79
CA SER A 9 -33.10 6.72 -24.29
C SER A 9 -32.53 7.42 -23.05
N GLN A 10 -32.86 6.91 -21.87
CA GLN A 10 -32.35 7.43 -20.60
C GLN A 10 -30.84 7.20 -20.62
N LYS A 11 -30.07 8.24 -20.95
CA LYS A 11 -28.63 8.23 -20.81
C LYS A 11 -28.33 8.02 -19.33
N THR A 12 -27.76 6.86 -19.01
CA THR A 12 -27.14 6.55 -17.72
C THR A 12 -26.22 7.72 -17.33
N PRO A 13 -26.48 8.45 -16.23
CA PRO A 13 -25.61 9.55 -15.82
C PRO A 13 -24.16 9.07 -15.66
N LEU A 14 -23.20 9.95 -15.91
CA LEU A 14 -21.76 9.67 -15.89
C LEU A 14 -21.34 8.91 -14.62
N SER A 15 -21.94 9.27 -13.48
CA SER A 15 -21.76 8.61 -12.19
C SER A 15 -22.11 7.13 -12.25
N SER A 16 -23.28 6.75 -12.74
CA SER A 16 -23.70 5.35 -12.79
C SER A 16 -22.86 4.46 -13.70
N ALA A 17 -22.36 4.97 -14.84
CA ALA A 17 -21.49 4.18 -15.72
C ALA A 17 -20.12 3.91 -15.08
N ILE A 18 -19.54 4.91 -14.40
CA ILE A 18 -18.30 4.76 -13.65
C ILE A 18 -18.50 3.81 -12.48
N GLU A 19 -19.60 3.91 -11.72
CA GLU A 19 -19.88 2.98 -10.62
C GLU A 19 -19.99 1.54 -11.11
N THR A 20 -20.71 1.28 -12.21
CA THR A 20 -20.78 -0.06 -12.81
C THR A 20 -19.40 -0.59 -13.21
N ALA A 21 -18.55 0.28 -13.79
CA ALA A 21 -17.20 -0.10 -14.17
C ALA A 21 -16.27 -0.30 -12.95
N LEU A 22 -16.45 0.44 -11.86
CA LEU A 22 -15.70 0.23 -10.62
C LEU A 22 -16.08 -1.10 -9.96
N LEU A 23 -17.36 -1.45 -9.98
CA LEU A 23 -17.87 -2.72 -9.44
C LEU A 23 -17.40 -3.94 -10.24
N SER A 24 -16.96 -3.78 -11.50
CA SER A 24 -16.45 -4.90 -12.29
C SER A 24 -15.02 -5.30 -11.94
N PHE A 25 -14.27 -4.46 -11.21
CA PHE A 25 -12.93 -4.81 -10.77
C PHE A 25 -12.97 -5.90 -9.71
N LEU A 26 -12.24 -6.97 -9.98
CA LEU A 26 -11.94 -8.00 -9.02
C LEU A 26 -10.71 -7.56 -8.24
N VAL A 27 -10.93 -7.26 -6.95
CA VAL A 27 -9.93 -6.70 -6.04
C VAL A 27 -9.53 -7.78 -5.04
N PHE A 28 -8.23 -7.98 -4.87
CA PHE A 28 -7.65 -8.92 -3.91
C PHE A 28 -6.77 -8.19 -2.89
N ASN A 29 -6.50 -8.85 -1.76
CA ASN A 29 -5.55 -8.36 -0.78
C ASN A 29 -4.17 -8.96 -1.03
N ASP A 30 -3.17 -8.12 -1.23
CA ASP A 30 -1.81 -8.54 -1.51
C ASP A 30 -0.80 -8.07 -0.48
N PHE A 31 -1.19 -7.24 0.48
CA PHE A 31 -0.29 -6.89 1.58
C PHE A 31 -1.03 -6.55 2.86
N VAL A 32 -0.42 -6.93 3.99
CA VAL A 32 -0.80 -6.49 5.33
C VAL A 32 0.45 -6.14 6.16
N GLU A 33 0.33 -5.12 7.00
CA GLU A 33 1.28 -4.86 8.08
C GLU A 33 0.61 -5.14 9.42
N LEU A 34 1.20 -6.04 10.19
CA LEU A 34 0.76 -6.43 11.51
C LEU A 34 1.75 -5.97 12.57
N ARG A 35 1.24 -5.59 13.74
CA ARG A 35 2.04 -5.34 14.95
C ARG A 35 1.67 -6.34 16.04
N PHE A 36 2.66 -7.09 16.50
CA PHE A 36 2.55 -8.04 17.59
C PHE A 36 3.20 -7.44 18.83
N ARG A 37 2.41 -7.12 19.85
CA ARG A 37 2.91 -6.51 21.09
C ARG A 37 3.67 -7.56 21.89
N PHE A 38 4.81 -7.21 22.48
CA PHE A 38 5.46 -8.11 23.42
C PHE A 38 4.60 -8.31 24.66
N LEU A 39 4.60 -9.54 25.16
CA LEU A 39 4.18 -9.80 26.54
C LEU A 39 5.37 -9.55 27.46
N PHE A 40 5.11 -9.12 28.69
CA PHE A 40 6.19 -8.94 29.65
C PHE A 40 6.81 -10.32 29.96
N ASP A 41 8.10 -10.48 29.63
CA ASP A 41 8.88 -11.66 29.94
C ASP A 41 10.16 -11.24 30.69
N PRO A 42 10.33 -11.58 31.97
CA PRO A 42 11.49 -11.15 32.76
C PRO A 42 12.84 -11.64 32.21
N ARG A 43 12.85 -12.63 31.31
CA ARG A 43 14.06 -13.12 30.65
C ARG A 43 14.63 -12.11 29.67
N CYS A 44 13.80 -11.30 29.01
CA CYS A 44 14.22 -10.30 28.03
C CYS A 44 13.66 -8.89 28.22
N CYS A 45 12.69 -8.70 29.11
CA CYS A 45 12.11 -7.40 29.43
C CYS A 45 12.81 -6.76 30.62
N VAL A 46 12.93 -5.43 30.56
CA VAL A 46 13.45 -4.58 31.63
C VAL A 46 12.46 -3.47 31.93
N GLY A 47 12.48 -2.89 33.13
CA GLY A 47 11.63 -1.74 33.46
C GLY A 47 11.81 -0.61 32.44
N SER A 48 10.72 0.10 32.14
CA SER A 48 10.72 1.19 31.14
C SER A 48 11.84 2.19 31.42
N SER A 49 12.69 2.44 30.43
CA SER A 49 13.84 3.34 30.54
C SER A 49 13.51 4.82 30.24
N ASP A 50 12.25 5.15 30.00
CA ASP A 50 11.84 6.50 29.57
C ASP A 50 11.73 7.48 30.76
N ALA A 51 12.89 7.91 31.27
CA ALA A 51 13.08 9.29 31.67
C ALA A 51 13.70 10.02 30.47
N VAL A 52 12.88 10.65 29.62
CA VAL A 52 13.38 11.56 28.58
C VAL A 52 13.41 12.96 29.18
N GLU A 53 14.61 13.43 29.51
CA GLU A 53 14.84 14.82 29.91
C GLU A 53 15.02 15.66 28.63
N PHE A 54 14.06 16.52 28.33
CA PHE A 54 14.17 17.51 27.26
C PHE A 54 13.89 18.88 27.88
N ASP A 55 14.86 19.81 27.80
CA ASP A 55 14.81 21.15 28.44
C ASP A 55 14.57 21.13 29.97
N GLY A 56 15.08 20.12 30.69
CA GLY A 56 14.92 20.03 32.15
C GLY A 56 13.50 19.67 32.60
N VAL A 57 12.63 19.29 31.67
CA VAL A 57 11.32 18.68 31.96
C VAL A 57 11.44 17.18 31.74
N VAL A 58 11.40 16.42 32.83
CA VAL A 58 11.26 14.96 32.78
C VAL A 58 9.82 14.66 32.41
N SER A 59 9.57 14.36 31.12
CA SER A 59 8.28 13.82 30.70
C SER A 59 8.33 12.31 30.86
N LEU A 60 7.80 11.81 31.98
CA LEU A 60 7.48 10.39 32.12
C LEU A 60 6.33 10.10 31.16
N SER A 61 6.56 9.30 30.11
CA SER A 61 5.43 8.69 29.41
C SER A 61 4.83 7.67 30.38
N THR A 62 3.66 7.96 30.95
CA THR A 62 3.03 7.16 32.01
C THR A 62 2.45 5.82 31.54
N GLU A 63 2.52 5.52 30.23
CA GLU A 63 1.83 4.36 29.63
C GLU A 63 2.75 3.22 29.21
N LYS A 64 4.05 3.49 29.01
CA LYS A 64 5.00 2.46 28.61
C LYS A 64 5.44 1.65 29.82
N THR A 65 5.19 0.35 29.76
CA THR A 65 5.34 -0.53 30.93
C THR A 65 6.74 -1.15 31.01
N PHE A 66 7.38 -1.46 29.87
CA PHE A 66 8.70 -2.07 29.82
C PHE A 66 9.43 -1.80 28.50
N ASP A 67 10.72 -2.14 28.47
CA ASP A 67 11.56 -2.25 27.28
C ASP A 67 11.98 -3.71 27.06
N VAL A 68 12.35 -4.06 25.83
CA VAL A 68 12.97 -5.34 25.50
C VAL A 68 14.49 -5.14 25.35
N ASP A 69 15.27 -5.84 26.18
CA ASP A 69 16.72 -5.93 26.06
C ASP A 69 17.07 -6.85 24.89
N LEU A 70 17.56 -6.26 23.80
CA LEU A 70 17.89 -7.00 22.58
C LEU A 70 18.99 -8.05 22.76
N LYS A 71 19.93 -7.88 23.71
CA LYS A 71 20.96 -8.90 23.98
C LYS A 71 20.33 -10.13 24.60
N LYS A 72 19.44 -9.91 25.57
CA LYS A 72 18.69 -11.00 26.20
C LYS A 72 17.70 -11.63 25.23
N LEU A 73 17.02 -10.84 24.40
CA LEU A 73 16.13 -11.34 23.37
C LEU A 73 16.87 -12.25 22.37
N ALA A 74 18.07 -11.87 21.93
CA ALA A 74 18.88 -12.70 21.03
C ALA A 74 19.31 -14.04 21.65
N SER A 75 19.35 -14.14 22.99
CA SER A 75 19.57 -15.43 23.67
C SER A 75 18.35 -16.35 23.67
N LEU A 76 17.15 -15.79 23.48
CA LEU A 76 15.88 -16.53 23.38
C LEU A 76 15.48 -16.81 21.93
N VAL A 77 16.01 -16.03 20.98
CA VAL A 77 15.71 -16.14 19.55
C VAL A 77 17.04 -16.35 18.81
N PRO A 78 17.49 -17.61 18.65
CA PRO A 78 18.86 -17.95 18.24
C PRO A 78 19.33 -17.33 16.90
N ASP A 79 18.40 -16.94 16.03
CA ASP A 79 18.68 -16.37 14.71
C ASP A 79 18.40 -14.87 14.59
N LEU A 80 18.08 -14.18 15.70
CA LEU A 80 17.80 -12.75 15.67
C LEU A 80 19.07 -11.96 15.31
N ARG A 81 19.05 -11.22 14.19
CA ARG A 81 20.17 -10.38 13.80
C ARG A 81 20.11 -9.06 14.53
N LEU A 82 21.25 -8.69 15.10
CA LEU A 82 21.45 -7.40 15.74
C LEU A 82 22.45 -6.58 14.92
N CYS A 83 22.15 -5.29 14.79
CA CYS A 83 23.08 -4.28 14.29
C CYS A 83 23.43 -3.34 15.44
N ALA A 84 24.68 -2.89 15.49
CA ALA A 84 25.15 -1.88 16.44
C ALA A 84 25.92 -0.79 15.68
N GLU A 85 25.89 0.43 16.19
CA GLU A 85 26.86 1.44 15.79
C GLU A 85 28.16 1.20 16.56
N VAL A 86 29.29 1.17 15.85
CA VAL A 86 30.60 0.82 16.41
C VAL A 86 31.48 2.04 16.39
N THR A 87 31.77 2.58 17.59
CA THR A 87 32.66 3.73 17.76
C THR A 87 34.00 3.25 18.29
N PHE A 88 35.06 3.55 17.55
CA PHE A 88 36.43 3.28 17.96
C PHE A 88 36.95 4.43 18.83
N GLN A 89 37.36 4.12 20.04
CA GLN A 89 37.94 5.08 20.97
C GLN A 89 39.43 5.31 20.67
N PRO A 90 40.00 6.46 21.05
CA PRO A 90 41.41 6.77 20.83
C PRO A 90 42.41 5.80 21.48
N ASP A 91 41.98 5.06 22.52
CA ASP A 91 42.76 4.03 23.21
C ASP A 91 42.70 2.65 22.53
N GLY A 92 41.99 2.55 21.40
CA GLY A 92 41.78 1.30 20.67
C GLY A 92 40.62 0.46 21.21
N SER A 93 39.92 0.90 22.26
CA SER A 93 38.70 0.24 22.71
C SER A 93 37.53 0.50 21.76
N VAL A 94 36.57 -0.42 21.77
CA VAL A 94 35.39 -0.36 20.91
C VAL A 94 34.15 -0.19 21.78
N THR A 95 33.43 0.91 21.58
CA THR A 95 32.12 1.12 22.20
C THR A 95 31.03 0.82 21.17
N THR A 96 30.12 -0.11 21.52
CA THR A 96 28.94 -0.43 20.72
C THR A 96 27.74 0.34 21.25
N ASP A 97 27.26 1.30 20.50
CA ASP A 97 26.07 2.06 20.85
C ASP A 97 24.83 1.52 20.12
N GLU A 98 23.69 1.61 20.83
CA GLU A 98 22.33 1.36 20.32
C GLU A 98 22.14 0.11 19.45
N LEU A 99 22.04 -1.06 20.10
CA LEU A 99 21.57 -2.27 19.41
C LEU A 99 20.19 -2.02 18.77
N LYS A 100 20.07 -2.44 17.50
CA LYS A 100 18.84 -2.36 16.71
C LYS A 100 18.66 -3.67 15.95
N THR A 101 17.41 -4.00 15.62
CA THR A 101 17.13 -5.06 14.65
C THR A 101 16.87 -4.42 13.28
N PRO A 102 17.55 -4.85 12.20
CA PRO A 102 17.15 -4.48 10.86
C PRO A 102 15.80 -5.15 10.52
N PHE A 103 15.18 -4.76 9.42
CA PHE A 103 14.14 -5.64 8.87
C PHE A 103 14.82 -6.88 8.30
N GLU A 104 14.37 -8.04 8.73
CA GLU A 104 14.82 -9.33 8.25
C GLU A 104 13.77 -9.92 7.30
N SER A 105 14.21 -10.40 6.15
CA SER A 105 13.36 -11.19 5.26
C SER A 105 13.35 -12.63 5.75
N ILE A 106 12.17 -13.14 6.06
CA ILE A 106 11.96 -14.48 6.61
C ILE A 106 11.13 -15.26 5.59
N GLU A 107 11.66 -16.40 5.14
CA GLU A 107 11.00 -17.28 4.19
C GLU A 107 9.63 -17.73 4.73
N SER A 108 8.66 -17.82 3.85
CA SER A 108 7.26 -18.10 4.18
C SER A 108 6.62 -18.84 3.00
N HIS A 109 6.67 -20.17 3.06
CA HIS A 109 6.22 -21.08 2.00
C HIS A 109 6.77 -20.71 0.60
N LEU A 110 6.04 -19.96 -0.24
CA LEU A 110 6.51 -19.51 -1.57
C LEU A 110 6.98 -18.06 -1.61
N GLY A 111 6.79 -17.31 -0.53
CA GLY A 111 7.13 -15.90 -0.40
C GLY A 111 8.04 -15.64 0.78
N SER A 112 8.19 -14.37 1.13
CA SER A 112 8.93 -13.96 2.31
C SER A 112 8.16 -12.85 3.02
N MET A 113 8.14 -12.87 4.35
CA MET A 113 7.72 -11.74 5.17
C MET A 113 8.93 -10.90 5.59
N ALA A 114 8.71 -9.62 5.92
CA ALA A 114 9.75 -8.79 6.53
C ALA A 114 9.38 -8.47 7.98
N VAL A 115 10.30 -8.76 8.91
CA VAL A 115 10.06 -8.63 10.36
C VAL A 115 11.08 -7.68 10.98
N LYS A 116 10.62 -6.83 11.91
CA LYS A 116 11.49 -5.96 12.71
C LYS A 116 11.00 -5.83 14.14
N VAL A 117 11.92 -5.87 15.09
CA VAL A 117 11.67 -5.63 16.51
C VAL A 117 11.83 -4.15 16.84
N TYR A 118 10.84 -3.57 17.49
CA TYR A 118 10.88 -2.24 18.08
C TYR A 118 10.99 -2.39 19.60
N PRO A 119 12.22 -2.54 20.14
CA PRO A 119 12.45 -2.94 21.53
C PRO A 119 12.01 -1.91 22.56
N ARG A 120 11.89 -0.64 22.14
CA ARG A 120 11.42 0.47 22.97
C ARG A 120 10.02 0.95 22.60
N GLY A 121 9.35 0.22 21.70
CA GLY A 121 8.08 0.62 21.13
C GLY A 121 8.12 2.03 20.54
N ASN A 122 7.11 2.84 20.84
CA ASN A 122 7.05 4.26 20.51
C ASN A 122 6.48 5.04 21.69
N ALA A 123 7.38 5.55 22.55
CA ALA A 123 7.04 6.30 23.76
C ALA A 123 6.15 7.52 23.50
N ARG A 124 6.30 8.19 22.34
CA ARG A 124 5.46 9.35 21.97
C ARG A 124 4.01 8.97 21.68
N LEU A 125 3.76 7.68 21.40
CA LEU A 125 2.45 7.13 21.11
C LEU A 125 1.96 6.17 22.20
N GLY A 126 2.65 6.11 23.36
CA GLY A 126 2.33 5.17 24.44
C GLY A 126 2.45 3.70 24.02
N LEU A 127 3.18 3.40 22.94
CA LEU A 127 3.27 2.05 22.41
C LEU A 127 4.38 1.29 23.15
N ASP A 128 3.99 0.22 23.83
CA ASP A 128 4.90 -0.80 24.34
C ASP A 128 5.71 -1.46 23.22
N PRO A 129 6.79 -2.19 23.55
CA PRO A 129 7.60 -2.90 22.56
C PRO A 129 6.76 -3.83 21.69
N TYR A 130 7.08 -3.90 20.41
CA TYR A 130 6.36 -4.74 19.45
C TYR A 130 7.26 -5.26 18.33
N VAL A 131 6.75 -6.27 17.63
CA VAL A 131 7.27 -6.77 16.37
C VAL A 131 6.38 -6.27 15.24
N SER A 132 6.96 -5.63 14.24
CA SER A 132 6.28 -5.28 12.99
C SER A 132 6.55 -6.37 11.96
N ALA A 133 5.50 -6.99 11.43
CA ALA A 133 5.60 -7.93 10.32
C ALA A 133 4.87 -7.37 9.10
N LYS A 134 5.57 -7.37 7.98
CA LYS A 134 5.10 -6.93 6.67
C LYS A 134 4.99 -8.13 5.77
N ILE A 135 3.78 -8.45 5.34
CA ILE A 135 3.46 -9.76 4.79
C ILE A 135 2.66 -9.58 3.51
N ASN A 136 3.02 -10.33 2.47
CA ASN A 136 2.27 -10.41 1.22
C ASN A 136 1.59 -11.79 1.12
N PRO A 137 0.30 -11.91 1.48
CA PRO A 137 -0.41 -13.19 1.46
C PRO A 137 -0.40 -13.87 0.08
N SER A 138 -0.45 -13.08 -0.99
CA SER A 138 -0.44 -13.59 -2.36
C SER A 138 0.91 -14.21 -2.72
N LYS A 139 2.03 -13.54 -2.43
CA LYS A 139 3.38 -14.11 -2.66
C LYS A 139 3.62 -15.36 -1.82
N ILE A 140 3.10 -15.40 -0.58
CA ILE A 140 3.21 -16.58 0.29
C ILE A 140 2.45 -17.79 -0.28
N SER A 141 1.26 -17.54 -0.83
CA SER A 141 0.38 -18.60 -1.34
C SER A 141 0.70 -19.04 -2.77
N TYR A 142 1.13 -18.13 -3.64
CA TYR A 142 1.32 -18.39 -5.08
C TYR A 142 2.75 -18.15 -5.61
N GLY A 143 3.63 -17.51 -4.84
CA GLY A 143 4.97 -17.11 -5.29
C GLY A 143 5.01 -15.81 -6.10
N PHE A 144 3.84 -15.24 -6.43
CA PHE A 144 3.67 -13.98 -7.16
C PHE A 144 2.49 -13.15 -6.61
N ASN A 145 2.34 -11.92 -7.08
CA ASN A 145 1.25 -11.00 -6.70
C ASN A 145 0.67 -10.23 -7.92
N ALA A 146 0.65 -10.84 -9.10
CA ALA A 146 -0.05 -10.23 -10.25
C ALA A 146 -1.58 -10.47 -10.20
N PHE A 147 -1.99 -11.59 -9.61
CA PHE A 147 -3.38 -11.97 -9.39
C PHE A 147 -3.46 -12.90 -8.16
N SER A 148 -4.61 -12.93 -7.48
CA SER A 148 -4.86 -13.77 -6.31
C SER A 148 -6.36 -13.98 -6.11
N ASP A 149 -6.75 -15.10 -5.49
CA ASP A 149 -8.14 -15.34 -5.06
C ASP A 149 -8.41 -14.96 -3.58
N ILE A 150 -7.44 -14.31 -2.95
CA ILE A 150 -7.54 -13.79 -1.58
C ILE A 150 -8.31 -12.46 -1.62
N TYR A 151 -9.63 -12.54 -1.71
CA TYR A 151 -10.53 -11.39 -1.88
C TYR A 151 -10.97 -10.72 -0.58
N THR A 152 -10.75 -11.38 0.56
CA THR A 152 -11.23 -10.92 1.86
C THR A 152 -10.10 -10.85 2.88
N LEU A 153 -10.25 -9.99 3.88
CA LEU A 153 -9.39 -9.95 5.06
C LEU A 153 -9.53 -11.22 5.90
N GLY A 154 -10.70 -11.86 5.88
CA GLY A 154 -10.92 -13.19 6.43
C GLY A 154 -10.07 -14.29 5.79
N GLN A 155 -9.54 -14.10 4.57
CA GLN A 155 -8.56 -14.98 3.95
C GLN A 155 -7.12 -14.48 4.19
N ALA A 156 -6.87 -13.18 4.00
CA ALA A 156 -5.52 -12.61 4.05
C ALA A 156 -4.89 -12.61 5.45
N LEU A 157 -5.66 -12.23 6.48
CA LEU A 157 -5.13 -12.07 7.83
C LEU A 157 -4.73 -13.41 8.47
N PRO A 158 -5.51 -14.51 8.34
CA PRO A 158 -5.04 -15.82 8.80
C PRO A 158 -3.77 -16.30 8.10
N ILE A 159 -3.65 -16.12 6.78
CA ILE A 159 -2.42 -16.43 6.04
C ILE A 159 -1.24 -15.65 6.63
N ALA A 160 -1.41 -14.36 6.89
CA ALA A 160 -0.36 -13.53 7.44
C ALA A 160 0.04 -13.92 8.87
N MET A 161 -0.93 -14.12 9.75
CA MET A 161 -0.70 -14.52 11.14
C MET A 161 -0.02 -15.91 11.20
N SER A 162 -0.52 -16.88 10.43
CA SER A 162 0.06 -18.22 10.36
C SER A 162 1.47 -18.20 9.76
N ALA A 163 1.73 -17.39 8.73
CA ALA A 163 3.08 -17.20 8.20
C ALA A 163 4.03 -16.65 9.26
N PHE A 164 3.61 -15.67 10.07
CA PHE A 164 4.40 -15.16 11.18
C PHE A 164 4.71 -16.24 12.21
N VAL A 165 3.71 -16.97 12.70
CA VAL A 165 3.90 -18.04 13.70
C VAL A 165 4.86 -19.11 13.18
N ARG A 166 4.67 -19.57 11.93
CA ARG A 166 5.49 -20.63 11.34
C ARG A 166 6.91 -20.18 11.03
N GLY A 167 7.10 -18.97 10.50
CA GLY A 167 8.44 -18.47 10.17
C GLY A 167 9.20 -17.88 11.36
N CYS A 168 8.50 -17.58 12.46
CA CYS A 168 9.06 -16.92 13.64
C CYS A 168 8.64 -17.55 14.97
N PRO A 169 8.71 -18.87 15.17
CA PRO A 169 8.10 -19.53 16.32
C PRO A 169 8.60 -18.99 17.67
N ASP A 170 9.92 -18.79 17.82
CA ASP A 170 10.50 -18.30 19.08
C ASP A 170 10.09 -16.85 19.40
N LEU A 171 9.92 -16.03 18.35
CA LEU A 171 9.46 -14.65 18.51
C LEU A 171 7.94 -14.59 18.73
N ALA A 172 7.18 -15.47 18.07
CA ALA A 172 5.74 -15.62 18.23
C ALA A 172 5.38 -16.07 19.66
N ALA A 173 6.23 -16.88 20.30
CA ALA A 173 6.06 -17.28 21.70
C ALA A 173 6.23 -16.12 22.72
N LEU A 174 6.80 -14.98 22.31
CA LEU A 174 7.09 -13.83 23.18
C LEU A 174 6.13 -12.65 22.97
N VAL A 175 5.19 -12.77 22.03
CA VAL A 175 4.29 -11.70 21.61
C VAL A 175 2.83 -12.14 21.65
N ASP A 176 1.93 -11.17 21.77
CA ASP A 176 0.49 -11.38 21.66
C ASP A 176 0.10 -11.54 20.18
N VAL A 177 0.03 -12.80 19.72
CA VAL A 177 -0.37 -13.14 18.35
C VAL A 177 -1.87 -12.88 18.15
N ALA A 178 -2.71 -13.27 19.11
CA ALA A 178 -4.15 -13.14 19.01
C ALA A 178 -4.60 -11.66 18.99
N GLY A 179 -3.96 -10.82 19.81
CA GLY A 179 -4.19 -9.37 19.86
C GLY A 179 -3.40 -8.55 18.84
N CYS A 180 -2.88 -9.17 17.78
CA CYS A 180 -2.10 -8.45 16.78
C CYS A 180 -2.90 -7.31 16.13
N GLN A 181 -2.27 -6.15 16.01
CA GLN A 181 -2.90 -4.94 15.49
C GLN A 181 -2.67 -4.82 13.98
N VAL A 182 -3.71 -4.41 13.24
CA VAL A 182 -3.61 -4.14 11.80
C VAL A 182 -3.17 -2.70 11.58
N MET A 183 -2.03 -2.53 10.93
CA MET A 183 -1.45 -1.21 10.67
C MET A 183 -1.62 -0.74 9.24
N ARG A 184 -1.63 -1.68 8.29
CA ARG A 184 -1.82 -1.40 6.87
C ARG A 184 -2.45 -2.60 6.18
N VAL A 185 -3.29 -2.32 5.20
CA VAL A 185 -3.93 -3.27 4.29
C VAL A 185 -3.79 -2.68 2.90
N ASP A 186 -3.20 -3.44 1.98
CA ASP A 186 -3.19 -3.07 0.57
C ASP A 186 -4.16 -3.95 -0.21
N SER A 187 -5.06 -3.28 -0.93
CA SER A 187 -5.99 -3.90 -1.85
C SER A 187 -5.49 -3.61 -3.26
N THR A 188 -5.42 -4.63 -4.10
CA THR A 188 -4.88 -4.53 -5.46
C THR A 188 -5.87 -5.04 -6.47
N SER A 189 -5.95 -4.33 -7.58
CA SER A 189 -6.57 -4.78 -8.81
C SER A 189 -5.79 -4.19 -9.98
N GLY A 190 -6.27 -4.35 -11.20
CA GLY A 190 -5.55 -3.85 -12.34
C GLY A 190 -6.34 -3.81 -13.63
N VAL A 191 -5.64 -3.34 -14.64
CA VAL A 191 -6.13 -3.20 -15.99
C VAL A 191 -5.24 -4.05 -16.90
N HIS A 192 -5.84 -4.96 -17.65
CA HIS A 192 -5.13 -5.81 -18.59
C HIS A 192 -5.20 -5.25 -20.03
N CYS A 193 -4.27 -4.35 -20.34
CA CYS A 193 -4.20 -3.62 -21.59
C CYS A 193 -4.07 -4.52 -22.85
N ALA A 194 -4.29 -3.95 -24.03
CA ALA A 194 -4.12 -4.70 -25.28
C ALA A 194 -2.64 -4.95 -25.57
N THR A 195 -1.80 -3.95 -25.31
CA THR A 195 -0.35 -3.97 -25.53
C THR A 195 0.43 -3.38 -24.36
N ALA A 196 1.72 -3.68 -24.27
CA ALA A 196 2.62 -3.06 -23.28
C ALA A 196 2.75 -1.54 -23.48
N ALA A 197 2.64 -1.05 -24.72
CA ALA A 197 2.67 0.39 -25.00
C ALA A 197 1.45 1.10 -24.39
N ASP A 198 0.29 0.43 -24.37
CA ASP A 198 -0.93 0.96 -23.74
C ASP A 198 -0.77 1.05 -22.21
N VAL A 199 -0.07 0.08 -21.58
CA VAL A 199 0.27 0.14 -20.15
C VAL A 199 1.08 1.41 -19.85
N SER A 200 2.17 1.64 -20.59
CA SER A 200 3.00 2.84 -20.42
C SER A 200 2.24 4.13 -20.69
N ALA A 201 1.37 4.14 -21.70
CA ALA A 201 0.54 5.31 -22.04
C ALA A 201 -0.47 5.63 -20.93
N LEU A 202 -1.13 4.61 -20.36
CA LEU A 202 -2.08 4.78 -19.27
C LEU A 202 -1.39 5.22 -17.98
N LEU A 203 -0.25 4.61 -17.66
CA LEU A 203 0.57 4.99 -16.50
C LEU A 203 1.03 6.45 -16.57
N LYS A 204 1.51 6.88 -17.74
CA LYS A 204 1.87 8.28 -18.00
C LYS A 204 0.68 9.22 -17.79
N ARG A 205 -0.53 8.85 -18.19
CA ARG A 205 -1.74 9.67 -17.93
C ARG A 205 -2.05 9.79 -16.45
N ILE A 206 -1.95 8.69 -15.70
CA ILE A 206 -2.17 8.71 -14.25
C ILE A 206 -1.21 9.72 -13.58
N SER A 207 0.03 9.82 -14.07
CA SER A 207 1.04 10.74 -13.52
C SER A 207 0.68 12.23 -13.63
N HIS A 208 -0.27 12.60 -14.51
CA HIS A 208 -0.68 13.99 -14.71
C HIS A 208 -1.93 14.38 -13.89
N ILE A 209 -2.54 13.43 -13.17
CA ILE A 209 -3.83 13.65 -12.51
C ILE A 209 -3.71 14.56 -11.29
N GLN A 210 -4.60 15.57 -11.25
CA GLN A 210 -4.76 16.52 -10.15
C GLN A 210 -6.24 16.80 -9.85
N ILE A 211 -6.76 16.32 -8.73
CA ILE A 211 -8.17 16.45 -8.33
C ILE A 211 -8.27 16.80 -6.84
N GLY A 212 -8.47 18.09 -6.53
CA GLY A 212 -8.56 18.54 -5.14
C GLY A 212 -7.32 18.13 -4.34
N HIS A 213 -7.51 17.31 -3.31
CA HIS A 213 -6.41 16.73 -2.53
C HIS A 213 -5.81 15.46 -3.15
N VAL A 214 -6.49 14.82 -4.12
CA VAL A 214 -6.02 13.64 -4.84
C VAL A 214 -5.06 14.06 -5.96
N HIS A 215 -3.81 13.67 -5.89
CA HIS A 215 -2.83 14.04 -6.91
C HIS A 215 -1.73 12.99 -7.05
N ALA A 216 -1.20 12.87 -8.28
CA ALA A 216 0.02 12.12 -8.51
C ALA A 216 1.24 12.87 -7.93
N ALA A 217 2.22 12.13 -7.43
CA ALA A 217 3.45 12.67 -6.87
C ALA A 217 4.16 13.59 -7.87
N GLY A 218 4.58 14.78 -7.43
CA GLY A 218 5.31 15.73 -8.28
C GLY A 218 4.43 16.48 -9.28
N SER A 219 3.13 16.16 -9.38
CA SER A 219 2.20 16.92 -10.22
C SER A 219 1.91 18.31 -9.62
N THR A 220 2.01 18.47 -8.29
CA THR A 220 1.77 19.76 -7.62
C THR A 220 3.08 20.45 -7.21
N GLY A 221 3.24 21.72 -7.58
CA GLY A 221 4.46 22.48 -7.25
C GLY A 221 4.65 22.77 -5.76
N THR A 222 3.60 22.60 -4.94
CA THR A 222 3.59 22.94 -3.50
C THR A 222 4.42 21.98 -2.64
N TYR A 223 4.62 20.73 -3.08
CA TYR A 223 5.34 19.69 -2.35
C TYR A 223 6.67 19.28 -3.00
N ALA A 224 7.16 20.12 -3.92
CA ALA A 224 8.17 19.81 -4.92
C ALA A 224 9.39 19.07 -4.37
N GLU A 225 10.06 19.55 -3.32
CA GLU A 225 11.34 18.94 -2.90
C GLU A 225 11.21 17.53 -2.32
N ARG A 226 10.16 17.25 -1.54
CA ARG A 226 9.96 15.93 -0.92
C ARG A 226 9.32 14.94 -1.88
N GLU A 227 8.41 15.39 -2.75
CA GLU A 227 7.81 14.54 -3.78
C GLU A 227 8.75 14.30 -4.96
N GLN A 228 9.65 15.22 -5.28
CA GLN A 228 10.73 14.97 -6.25
C GLN A 228 11.63 13.82 -5.83
N LYS A 229 11.89 13.65 -4.52
CA LYS A 229 12.59 12.46 -4.02
C LYS A 229 11.80 11.18 -4.22
N ILE A 230 10.47 11.24 -4.19
CA ILE A 230 9.60 10.09 -4.46
C ILE A 230 9.65 9.78 -5.96
N VAL A 231 9.45 10.78 -6.82
CA VAL A 231 9.53 10.64 -8.29
C VAL A 231 10.89 10.15 -8.76
N ALA A 232 11.98 10.70 -8.22
CA ALA A 232 13.34 10.29 -8.59
C ALA A 232 13.66 8.84 -8.18
N LYS A 233 12.95 8.30 -7.19
CA LYS A 233 13.17 6.94 -6.68
C LYS A 233 12.11 5.93 -7.10
N SER A 234 10.94 6.38 -7.54
CA SER A 234 9.82 5.52 -7.89
C SER A 234 10.04 4.76 -9.19
N GLY A 235 11.10 5.10 -9.95
CA GLY A 235 11.31 4.55 -11.29
C GLY A 235 10.08 4.83 -12.15
N ASP A 236 9.47 3.77 -12.66
CA ASP A 236 8.25 3.84 -13.49
C ASP A 236 6.95 3.86 -12.67
N THR A 237 7.00 3.70 -11.34
CA THR A 237 5.80 3.70 -10.48
C THR A 237 5.24 5.11 -10.29
N VAL A 238 3.93 5.25 -10.44
CA VAL A 238 3.19 6.49 -10.18
C VAL A 238 2.47 6.39 -8.84
N TYR A 239 2.88 7.21 -7.88
CA TYR A 239 2.22 7.30 -6.58
C TYR A 239 1.13 8.37 -6.57
N VAL A 240 -0.04 8.01 -6.04
CA VAL A 240 -1.17 8.92 -5.80
C VAL A 240 -1.28 9.18 -4.30
N ASN A 241 -1.39 10.45 -3.90
CA ASN A 241 -1.40 10.87 -2.49
C ASN A 241 -0.23 10.29 -1.67
N PRO A 242 1.02 10.41 -2.15
CA PRO A 242 2.16 9.69 -1.59
C PRO A 242 2.42 9.96 -0.10
N ARG A 243 1.90 11.07 0.44
CA ARG A 243 2.11 11.52 1.82
C ARG A 243 0.91 11.31 2.75
N SER A 244 -0.17 10.74 2.25
CA SER A 244 -1.38 10.54 3.05
C SER A 244 -1.13 9.50 4.15
N GLU A 245 -1.55 9.83 5.37
CA GLU A 245 -1.56 8.91 6.51
C GLU A 245 -2.83 8.05 6.57
N HIS A 246 -3.79 8.30 5.68
CA HIS A 246 -5.01 7.51 5.57
C HIS A 246 -4.88 6.48 4.45
N GLN A 247 -4.64 6.96 3.23
CA GLN A 247 -4.63 6.13 2.04
C GLN A 247 -3.73 6.67 0.92
N ARG A 248 -3.00 5.78 0.25
CA ARG A 248 -2.11 6.08 -0.88
C ARG A 248 -2.43 5.15 -2.05
N GLY A 249 -2.16 5.58 -3.27
CA GLY A 249 -2.22 4.73 -4.46
C GLY A 249 -0.82 4.50 -5.05
N ALA A 250 -0.59 3.33 -5.62
CA ALA A 250 0.58 3.04 -6.45
C ALA A 250 0.12 2.36 -7.74
N ALA A 251 0.41 3.00 -8.88
CA ALA A 251 0.20 2.43 -10.21
C ALA A 251 1.55 2.09 -10.84
N TYR A 252 1.69 0.91 -11.45
CA TYR A 252 2.95 0.50 -12.07
C TYR A 252 2.75 -0.60 -13.12
N ASP A 253 3.71 -0.72 -14.03
CA ASP A 253 3.80 -1.82 -15.00
C ASP A 253 4.25 -3.11 -14.29
N LYS A 254 3.38 -4.15 -14.28
CA LYS A 254 3.68 -5.40 -13.58
C LYS A 254 4.82 -6.18 -14.24
N ARG A 255 5.03 -6.02 -15.54
CA ARG A 255 6.08 -6.73 -16.29
C ARG A 255 7.46 -6.46 -15.72
N SER A 256 7.79 -5.19 -15.49
CA SER A 256 9.11 -4.76 -15.03
C SER A 256 9.39 -5.28 -13.62
N GLU A 257 8.41 -5.23 -12.72
CA GLU A 257 8.51 -5.82 -11.37
C GLU A 257 8.73 -7.33 -11.44
N ALA A 258 7.88 -8.06 -12.17
CA ALA A 258 7.95 -9.51 -12.25
C ALA A 258 9.29 -10.01 -12.82
N ARG A 259 9.84 -9.32 -13.83
CA ARG A 259 11.12 -9.69 -14.44
C ARG A 259 12.31 -9.43 -13.53
N GLU A 260 12.35 -8.29 -12.83
CA GLU A 260 13.43 -8.02 -11.87
C GLU A 260 13.35 -8.97 -10.66
N GLU A 261 12.14 -9.30 -10.20
CA GLU A 261 11.95 -10.30 -9.15
C GLU A 261 12.42 -11.68 -9.58
N GLN A 262 12.00 -12.16 -10.75
CA GLN A 262 12.45 -13.44 -11.33
C GLN A 262 13.97 -13.49 -11.45
N LYS A 263 14.59 -12.43 -11.99
CA LYS A 263 16.03 -12.33 -12.17
C LYS A 263 16.77 -12.38 -10.82
N ARG A 264 16.31 -11.64 -9.82
CA ARG A 264 16.89 -11.64 -8.46
C ARG A 264 16.82 -13.03 -7.84
N LEU A 265 15.64 -13.65 -7.84
CA LEU A 265 15.43 -14.95 -7.23
C LEU A 265 16.17 -16.08 -7.97
N THR A 266 16.29 -15.99 -9.29
CA THR A 266 17.10 -16.94 -10.06
C THR A 266 18.58 -16.85 -9.69
N GLN A 267 19.10 -15.65 -9.41
CA GLN A 267 20.47 -15.47 -8.93
C GLN A 267 20.65 -16.02 -7.51
N GLU A 268 19.65 -15.83 -6.66
CA GLU A 268 19.62 -16.35 -5.29
C GLU A 268 19.62 -17.89 -5.31
N LEU A 269 18.78 -18.51 -6.15
CA LEU A 269 18.70 -19.96 -6.31
C LEU A 269 20.01 -20.57 -6.81
N ARG A 270 20.75 -19.86 -7.66
CA ARG A 270 22.10 -20.30 -8.09
C ARG A 270 23.10 -20.35 -6.95
N ARG A 271 22.94 -19.48 -5.93
CA ARG A 271 23.79 -19.47 -4.73
C ARG A 271 23.37 -20.55 -3.74
N ASP A 272 22.10 -20.92 -3.76
CA ASP A 272 21.51 -21.90 -2.85
C ASP A 272 20.55 -22.86 -3.57
N PRO A 273 21.09 -23.82 -4.35
CA PRO A 273 20.28 -24.68 -5.22
C PRO A 273 19.40 -25.68 -4.49
N ALA A 274 19.64 -25.91 -3.20
CA ALA A 274 18.89 -26.84 -2.36
C ALA A 274 17.64 -26.21 -1.72
N ASN A 275 17.36 -24.93 -2.02
CA ASN A 275 16.23 -24.22 -1.46
C ASN A 275 14.95 -24.50 -2.28
N ASP A 276 14.15 -25.47 -1.83
CA ASP A 276 12.92 -25.89 -2.51
C ASP A 276 11.88 -24.76 -2.62
N ALA A 277 11.75 -23.93 -1.58
CA ALA A 277 10.82 -22.78 -1.57
C ALA A 277 11.20 -21.74 -2.63
N LEU A 278 12.49 -21.42 -2.71
CA LEU A 278 13.04 -20.51 -3.70
C LEU A 278 12.94 -21.09 -5.11
N ALA A 279 13.18 -22.38 -5.29
CA ALA A 279 13.02 -23.07 -6.56
C ALA A 279 11.57 -23.00 -7.06
N ALA A 280 10.60 -23.33 -6.20
CA ALA A 280 9.18 -23.26 -6.52
C ALA A 280 8.71 -21.83 -6.84
N ARG A 281 9.26 -20.82 -6.17
CA ARG A 281 8.98 -19.40 -6.48
C ARG A 281 9.53 -18.98 -7.84
N VAL A 282 10.75 -19.41 -8.18
CA VAL A 282 11.34 -19.17 -9.50
C VAL A 282 10.53 -19.87 -10.59
N GLU A 283 10.04 -21.08 -10.34
CA GLU A 283 9.15 -21.80 -11.25
C GLU A 283 7.85 -21.03 -11.48
N ALA A 284 7.16 -20.61 -10.41
CA ALA A 284 5.92 -19.84 -10.49
C ALA A 284 6.09 -18.53 -11.28
N LEU A 285 7.20 -17.81 -11.08
CA LEU A 285 7.50 -16.59 -11.84
C LEU A 285 7.95 -16.87 -13.27
N SER A 286 8.41 -18.08 -13.59
CA SER A 286 8.87 -18.45 -14.93
C SER A 286 7.76 -18.99 -15.83
N ASP A 287 6.54 -19.14 -15.30
CA ASP A 287 5.38 -19.57 -16.06
C ASP A 287 5.13 -18.60 -17.26
N PRO A 288 5.12 -19.10 -18.51
CA PRO A 288 4.90 -18.28 -19.69
C PRO A 288 3.56 -17.55 -19.71
N ASP A 289 2.49 -18.16 -19.19
CA ASP A 289 1.16 -17.56 -19.15
C ASP A 289 1.10 -16.43 -18.11
N TYR A 290 1.77 -16.63 -16.95
CA TYR A 290 1.97 -15.56 -15.96
C TYR A 290 2.75 -14.38 -16.54
N GLN A 291 3.85 -14.65 -17.25
CA GLN A 291 4.67 -13.61 -17.88
C GLN A 291 3.90 -12.86 -18.97
N ALA A 292 3.13 -13.58 -19.81
CA ALA A 292 2.29 -12.99 -20.83
C ALA A 292 1.18 -12.12 -20.24
N TYR A 293 0.62 -12.50 -19.10
CA TYR A 293 -0.35 -11.70 -18.35
C TYR A 293 0.29 -10.42 -17.78
N CYS A 294 1.46 -10.54 -17.14
CA CYS A 294 2.17 -9.39 -16.58
C CYS A 294 2.60 -8.38 -17.64
N GLU A 295 2.92 -8.83 -18.86
CA GLU A 295 3.33 -7.98 -19.99
C GLU A 295 2.29 -6.91 -20.37
N LYS A 296 1.03 -7.12 -20.00
CA LYS A 296 -0.10 -6.24 -20.33
C LYS A 296 -0.80 -5.69 -19.09
N LEU A 297 -0.30 -5.97 -17.89
CA LEU A 297 -0.98 -5.60 -16.65
C LEU A 297 -0.45 -4.27 -16.12
N LEU A 298 -1.35 -3.29 -16.03
CA LEU A 298 -1.19 -2.13 -15.16
C LEU A 298 -1.76 -2.48 -13.78
N SER A 299 -0.91 -2.56 -12.78
CA SER A 299 -1.31 -2.78 -11.39
C SER A 299 -1.79 -1.47 -10.76
N LEU A 300 -2.86 -1.53 -9.97
CA LEU A 300 -3.47 -0.43 -9.24
C LEU A 300 -3.60 -0.84 -7.77
N GLU A 301 -2.60 -0.51 -6.96
CA GLU A 301 -2.53 -0.85 -5.53
C GLU A 301 -3.05 0.32 -4.68
N ALA A 302 -3.98 0.02 -3.77
CA ALA A 302 -4.53 0.96 -2.81
C ALA A 302 -4.05 0.63 -1.40
N ARG A 303 -3.19 1.49 -0.86
CA ARG A 303 -2.53 1.32 0.43
C ARG A 303 -3.31 2.01 1.53
N THR A 304 -4.06 1.25 2.32
CA THR A 304 -4.85 1.79 3.42
C THR A 304 -4.11 1.61 4.74
N MET A 305 -3.73 2.73 5.35
CA MET A 305 -3.12 2.76 6.68
C MET A 305 -4.19 2.63 7.76
N ARG A 306 -3.80 2.35 9.01
CA ARG A 306 -4.71 2.18 10.15
C ARG A 306 -5.74 3.30 10.29
N ARG A 307 -5.33 4.56 10.13
CA ARG A 307 -6.25 5.72 10.17
C ARG A 307 -7.26 5.70 9.01
N GLY A 308 -6.85 5.20 7.84
CA GLY A 308 -7.73 4.99 6.70
C GLY A 308 -8.73 3.86 6.93
N LEU A 309 -8.31 2.77 7.60
CA LEU A 309 -9.20 1.67 8.00
C LEU A 309 -10.30 2.16 8.94
N VAL A 310 -9.92 2.89 10.01
CA VAL A 310 -10.88 3.52 10.93
C VAL A 310 -11.86 4.39 10.16
N GLY A 311 -11.36 5.35 9.37
CA GLY A 311 -12.23 6.26 8.63
C GLY A 311 -13.13 5.57 7.61
N GLN A 312 -12.73 4.43 7.04
CA GLN A 312 -13.58 3.66 6.14
C GLN A 312 -14.67 2.90 6.91
N LEU A 313 -14.34 2.29 8.04
CA LEU A 313 -15.31 1.62 8.91
C LEU A 313 -16.36 2.59 9.45
N GLU A 314 -15.93 3.78 9.90
CA GLU A 314 -16.83 4.85 10.37
C GLU A 314 -17.81 5.30 9.29
N ARG A 315 -17.37 5.36 8.02
CA ARG A 315 -18.26 5.66 6.87
C ARG A 315 -19.36 4.62 6.68
N PHE A 316 -19.14 3.39 7.13
CA PHE A 316 -20.13 2.32 7.13
C PHE A 316 -20.84 2.15 8.49
N GLY A 317 -20.62 3.06 9.44
CA GLY A 317 -21.26 3.04 10.76
C GLY A 317 -20.63 2.05 11.75
N ILE A 318 -19.43 1.53 11.46
CA ILE A 318 -18.68 0.67 12.38
C ILE A 318 -17.66 1.53 13.14
N THR A 319 -17.92 1.73 14.44
CA THR A 319 -17.08 2.56 15.32
C THR A 319 -16.47 1.77 16.48
N ASP A 320 -16.77 0.47 16.56
CA ASP A 320 -16.40 -0.41 17.66
C ASP A 320 -15.17 -1.28 17.35
N TRP A 321 -14.47 -1.04 16.22
CA TRP A 321 -13.27 -1.78 15.87
C TRP A 321 -12.12 -1.48 16.85
N ASN A 322 -11.62 -2.51 17.51
CA ASN A 322 -10.57 -2.41 18.54
C ASN A 322 -9.13 -2.34 17.96
N GLY A 323 -8.97 -2.39 16.63
CA GLY A 323 -7.67 -2.33 15.96
C GLY A 323 -7.01 -3.69 15.67
N THR A 324 -7.56 -4.79 16.19
CA THR A 324 -6.98 -6.13 16.02
C THR A 324 -7.38 -6.77 14.70
N ALA A 325 -6.59 -7.76 14.26
CA ALA A 325 -6.87 -8.54 13.05
C ALA A 325 -8.18 -9.33 13.17
N VAL A 326 -8.38 -10.03 14.29
CA VAL A 326 -9.59 -10.82 14.54
C VAL A 326 -10.85 -9.94 14.49
N ASP A 327 -10.80 -8.77 15.12
CA ASP A 327 -11.94 -7.87 15.12
C ASP A 327 -12.18 -7.22 13.76
N LEU A 328 -11.12 -6.98 12.97
CA LEU A 328 -11.27 -6.50 11.59
C LEU A 328 -11.97 -7.53 10.70
N ILE A 329 -11.71 -8.83 10.90
CA ILE A 329 -12.44 -9.92 10.21
C ILE A 329 -13.92 -9.90 10.60
N ARG A 330 -14.25 -9.68 11.89
CA ARG A 330 -15.65 -9.50 12.32
C ARG A 330 -16.30 -8.33 11.59
N CYS A 331 -15.64 -7.16 11.56
CA CYS A 331 -16.15 -5.98 10.86
C CYS A 331 -16.39 -6.26 9.36
N GLU A 332 -15.45 -6.94 8.68
CA GLU A 332 -15.63 -7.31 7.27
C GLU A 332 -16.83 -8.24 7.07
N ARG A 333 -17.04 -9.23 7.94
CA ARG A 333 -18.21 -10.12 7.88
C ARG A 333 -19.53 -9.35 8.05
N GLN A 334 -19.58 -8.43 9.02
CA GLN A 334 -20.74 -7.56 9.21
C GLN A 334 -21.05 -6.71 7.97
N LEU A 335 -20.01 -6.20 7.30
CA LEU A 335 -20.18 -5.46 6.04
C LEU A 335 -20.64 -6.36 4.90
N ALA A 336 -20.11 -7.59 4.81
CA ALA A 336 -20.50 -8.57 3.80
C ALA A 336 -21.97 -8.97 3.95
N ASP A 337 -22.46 -9.16 5.18
CA ASP A 337 -23.88 -9.43 5.47
C ASP A 337 -24.79 -8.27 5.02
N ALA A 338 -24.27 -7.04 5.04
CA ALA A 338 -24.93 -5.84 4.50
C ALA A 338 -24.70 -5.65 2.98
N GLY A 339 -24.10 -6.62 2.28
CA GLY A 339 -23.84 -6.57 0.84
C GLY A 339 -22.64 -5.69 0.43
N THR A 340 -21.76 -5.34 1.37
CA THR A 340 -20.59 -4.49 1.12
C THR A 340 -19.31 -5.31 1.09
N ASN A 341 -18.57 -5.25 -0.01
CA ASN A 341 -17.22 -5.79 -0.09
C ASN A 341 -16.21 -4.77 0.48
N PHE A 342 -15.66 -5.06 1.66
CA PHE A 342 -14.77 -4.13 2.35
C PHE A 342 -13.45 -3.92 1.61
N VAL A 343 -12.77 -4.98 1.17
CA VAL A 343 -11.49 -4.92 0.42
C VAL A 343 -11.63 -4.10 -0.86
N HIS A 344 -12.73 -4.31 -1.61
CA HIS A 344 -13.06 -3.50 -2.79
C HIS A 344 -13.30 -2.04 -2.41
N SER A 345 -14.04 -1.77 -1.32
CA SER A 345 -14.31 -0.40 -0.87
C SER A 345 -13.04 0.39 -0.52
N LEU A 346 -12.03 -0.29 0.04
CA LEU A 346 -10.71 0.30 0.32
C LEU A 346 -10.00 0.69 -0.98
N TRP A 347 -10.02 -0.20 -1.96
CA TRP A 347 -9.45 0.04 -3.29
C TRP A 347 -10.17 1.18 -4.02
N ALA A 348 -11.50 1.14 -4.05
CA ALA A 348 -12.34 2.12 -4.71
C ALA A 348 -12.17 3.52 -4.11
N HIS A 349 -11.93 3.65 -2.80
CA HIS A 349 -11.71 4.96 -2.19
C HIS A 349 -10.51 5.70 -2.79
N VAL A 350 -9.42 4.97 -3.07
CA VAL A 350 -8.21 5.54 -3.69
C VAL A 350 -8.41 5.78 -5.17
N TRP A 351 -8.94 4.79 -5.89
CA TRP A 351 -8.92 4.79 -7.35
C TRP A 351 -10.15 5.44 -8.00
N ARG A 352 -11.30 5.54 -7.32
CA ARG A 352 -12.51 6.17 -7.87
C ARG A 352 -12.26 7.59 -8.40
N PRO A 353 -11.59 8.51 -7.68
CA PRO A 353 -11.31 9.84 -8.21
C PRO A 353 -10.40 9.79 -9.45
N VAL A 354 -9.36 8.95 -9.42
CA VAL A 354 -8.37 8.79 -10.50
C VAL A 354 -9.04 8.25 -11.77
N LEU A 355 -9.80 7.17 -11.63
CA LEU A 355 -10.54 6.53 -12.71
C LEU A 355 -11.64 7.45 -13.25
N THR A 356 -12.30 8.24 -12.39
CA THR A 356 -13.24 9.28 -12.83
C THR A 356 -12.54 10.35 -13.69
N ALA A 357 -11.30 10.74 -13.36
CA ALA A 357 -10.54 11.73 -14.14
C ALA A 357 -10.14 11.23 -15.53
N LEU A 358 -9.83 9.94 -15.62
CA LEU A 358 -9.47 9.27 -16.86
C LEU A 358 -10.70 8.96 -17.73
N TRP A 359 -11.91 9.00 -17.15
CA TRP A 359 -13.14 8.77 -17.86
C TRP A 359 -13.38 9.83 -18.94
N GLY A 360 -13.74 9.38 -20.13
CA GLY A 360 -13.97 10.22 -21.32
C GLY A 360 -14.39 9.35 -22.51
N ASP A 361 -14.79 9.97 -23.60
CA ASP A 361 -15.23 9.24 -24.80
C ASP A 361 -14.06 8.47 -25.46
N PRO A 362 -14.20 7.15 -25.75
CA PRO A 362 -13.24 6.31 -26.49
C PRO A 362 -12.73 6.86 -27.82
N SER A 363 -13.57 7.57 -28.58
CA SER A 363 -13.17 8.10 -29.89
C SER A 363 -12.49 9.45 -29.81
N MET A 364 -12.42 10.05 -28.63
CA MET A 364 -12.06 11.46 -28.48
C MET A 364 -10.58 11.69 -28.73
N SER A 365 -10.28 12.54 -29.71
CA SER A 365 -8.95 13.13 -29.86
C SER A 365 -8.96 14.64 -29.59
N LEU A 366 -8.03 15.13 -28.75
CA LEU A 366 -7.80 16.57 -28.59
C LEU A 366 -7.23 17.26 -29.84
N SER A 367 -6.83 16.49 -30.86
CA SER A 367 -6.47 17.03 -32.18
C SER A 367 -7.68 17.36 -33.04
N ASN A 368 -8.86 16.76 -32.75
CA ASN A 368 -10.08 16.93 -33.53
C ASN A 368 -10.95 18.05 -32.94
N GLU A 369 -10.62 19.30 -33.27
CA GLU A 369 -11.32 20.48 -32.73
C GLU A 369 -12.82 20.47 -33.08
N THR A 370 -13.20 19.98 -34.26
CA THR A 370 -14.60 19.88 -34.69
C THR A 370 -15.40 18.92 -33.80
N GLU A 371 -14.83 17.77 -33.44
CA GLU A 371 -15.50 16.82 -32.55
C GLU A 371 -15.68 17.40 -31.14
N LEU A 372 -14.67 18.09 -30.62
CA LEU A 372 -14.76 18.76 -29.32
C LEU A 372 -15.81 19.88 -29.32
N GLU A 373 -15.85 20.68 -30.38
CA GLU A 373 -16.86 21.73 -30.58
C GLU A 373 -18.27 21.15 -30.61
N GLN A 374 -18.48 20.04 -31.33
CA GLN A 374 -19.75 19.34 -31.39
C GLN A 374 -20.17 18.79 -30.02
N LYS A 375 -19.25 18.18 -29.27
CA LYS A 375 -19.53 17.66 -27.91
C LYS A 375 -19.95 18.76 -26.95
N ILE A 376 -19.21 19.86 -26.91
CA ILE A 376 -19.52 21.02 -26.07
C ILE A 376 -20.85 21.64 -26.48
N THR A 377 -21.09 21.80 -27.78
CA THR A 377 -22.35 22.33 -28.31
C THR A 377 -23.53 21.45 -27.90
N THR A 378 -23.43 20.14 -28.14
CA THR A 378 -24.46 19.15 -27.75
C THR A 378 -24.75 19.18 -26.25
N TYR A 379 -23.71 19.30 -25.41
CA TYR A 379 -23.88 19.41 -23.96
C TYR A 379 -24.73 20.62 -23.59
N TYR A 380 -24.40 21.82 -24.06
CA TYR A 380 -25.18 23.02 -23.73
C TYR A 380 -26.54 23.09 -24.44
N GLU A 381 -26.70 22.46 -25.60
CA GLU A 381 -28.01 22.30 -26.24
C GLU A 381 -28.97 21.49 -25.37
N THR A 382 -28.44 20.46 -24.71
CA THR A 382 -29.19 19.56 -23.82
C THR A 382 -29.48 20.20 -22.45
N HIS A 383 -28.50 20.90 -21.87
CA HIS A 383 -28.55 21.33 -20.46
C HIS A 383 -28.87 22.81 -20.26
N ALA A 384 -28.93 23.61 -21.32
CA ALA A 384 -29.17 25.05 -21.22
C ALA A 384 -30.07 25.59 -22.35
N VAL A 385 -30.68 26.75 -22.11
CA VAL A 385 -31.55 27.45 -23.06
C VAL A 385 -31.16 28.92 -23.22
N GLY A 386 -31.51 29.51 -24.38
CA GLY A 386 -31.32 30.93 -24.66
C GLY A 386 -29.89 31.42 -24.48
N ARG A 387 -29.73 32.56 -23.79
CA ARG A 387 -28.41 33.20 -23.56
C ARG A 387 -27.46 32.35 -22.72
N ALA A 388 -27.98 31.54 -21.80
CA ALA A 388 -27.16 30.66 -20.97
C ALA A 388 -26.45 29.60 -21.82
N ARG A 389 -27.14 29.05 -22.82
CA ARG A 389 -26.57 28.14 -23.83
C ARG A 389 -25.43 28.80 -24.60
N SER A 390 -25.71 29.88 -25.31
CA SER A 390 -24.72 30.51 -26.20
C SER A 390 -23.48 31.04 -25.44
N MET A 391 -23.69 31.65 -24.27
CA MET A 391 -22.59 32.14 -23.44
C MET A 391 -21.81 31.01 -22.77
N GLY A 392 -22.49 29.92 -22.40
CA GLY A 392 -21.88 28.70 -21.86
C GLY A 392 -20.96 28.04 -22.89
N THR A 393 -21.50 27.72 -24.08
CA THR A 393 -20.74 27.13 -25.18
C THR A 393 -19.50 27.95 -25.51
N ARG A 394 -19.65 29.27 -25.70
CA ARG A 394 -18.51 30.14 -26.01
C ARG A 394 -17.45 30.11 -24.91
N ARG A 395 -17.87 30.16 -23.64
CA ARG A 395 -16.95 30.14 -22.50
C ARG A 395 -16.17 28.82 -22.44
N ALA A 396 -16.85 27.69 -22.58
CA ALA A 396 -16.23 26.36 -22.56
C ALA A 396 -15.22 26.21 -23.70
N LEU A 397 -15.57 26.65 -24.92
CA LEU A 397 -14.65 26.66 -26.05
C LEU A 397 -13.42 27.54 -25.80
N THR A 398 -13.59 28.73 -25.22
CA THR A 398 -12.46 29.59 -24.85
C THR A 398 -11.55 28.92 -23.81
N HIS A 399 -12.11 28.22 -22.83
CA HIS A 399 -11.30 27.51 -21.82
C HIS A 399 -10.55 26.32 -22.44
N LEU A 400 -11.23 25.52 -23.26
CA LEU A 400 -10.63 24.40 -23.98
C LEU A 400 -9.47 24.86 -24.88
N ARG A 401 -9.68 25.90 -25.71
CA ARG A 401 -8.63 26.46 -26.56
C ARG A 401 -7.46 27.00 -25.74
N SER A 402 -7.73 27.69 -24.63
CA SER A 402 -6.66 28.11 -23.71
C SER A 402 -5.82 26.94 -23.22
N ILE A 403 -6.46 25.83 -22.81
CA ILE A 403 -5.77 24.61 -22.35
C ILE A 403 -4.91 24.02 -23.47
N ILE A 404 -5.45 23.94 -24.68
CA ILE A 404 -4.74 23.39 -25.84
C ILE A 404 -3.54 24.27 -26.21
N ASP A 405 -3.72 25.59 -26.26
CA ASP A 405 -2.72 26.53 -26.77
C ASP A 405 -1.63 26.87 -25.75
N ARG A 406 -1.99 26.96 -24.46
CA ARG A 406 -1.08 27.41 -23.38
C ARG A 406 -0.70 26.31 -22.41
N GLY A 407 -1.39 25.17 -22.45
CA GLY A 407 -1.28 24.12 -21.46
C GLY A 407 -2.16 24.33 -20.23
N TRP A 408 -2.38 23.24 -19.49
CA TRP A 408 -3.18 23.18 -18.28
C TRP A 408 -2.67 24.12 -17.20
N ALA A 409 -1.36 24.05 -16.89
CA ALA A 409 -0.77 24.80 -15.78
C ALA A 409 -0.87 26.32 -16.01
N ALA A 410 -0.52 26.79 -17.21
CA ALA A 410 -0.59 28.22 -17.56
C ALA A 410 -2.04 28.72 -17.60
N SER A 411 -2.95 27.93 -18.17
CA SER A 411 -4.37 28.26 -18.23
C SER A 411 -5.02 28.29 -16.86
N LYS A 412 -4.69 27.34 -15.97
CA LYS A 412 -5.19 27.34 -14.59
C LYS A 412 -4.63 28.50 -13.77
N LYS A 413 -3.38 28.91 -14.00
CA LYS A 413 -2.75 30.04 -13.31
C LYS A 413 -3.34 31.39 -13.75
N SER A 414 -3.63 31.54 -15.04
CA SER A 414 -4.21 32.75 -15.62
C SER A 414 -5.43 32.42 -16.48
N PRO A 415 -6.56 32.01 -15.86
CA PRO A 415 -7.73 31.55 -16.59
C PRO A 415 -8.37 32.68 -17.42
N PRO A 416 -9.03 32.35 -18.55
CA PRO A 416 -9.77 33.33 -19.35
C PRO A 416 -10.92 34.03 -18.60
N ALA A 417 -11.31 33.50 -17.43
CA ALA A 417 -12.33 34.02 -16.53
C ALA A 417 -11.88 33.86 -15.06
N SER A 418 -12.75 34.10 -14.08
CA SER A 418 -12.42 33.89 -12.66
C SER A 418 -12.09 32.44 -12.32
N GLN A 419 -11.32 32.19 -11.25
CA GLN A 419 -10.99 30.83 -10.76
C GLN A 419 -12.24 29.98 -10.50
N ALA A 420 -13.29 30.54 -9.89
CA ALA A 420 -14.54 29.82 -9.69
C ALA A 420 -15.20 29.41 -11.03
N THR A 421 -15.11 30.28 -12.03
CA THR A 421 -15.62 29.99 -13.38
C THR A 421 -14.78 28.94 -14.09
N TRP A 422 -13.47 28.93 -13.88
CA TRP A 422 -12.56 27.90 -14.39
C TRP A 422 -13.01 26.51 -13.92
N TYR A 423 -13.06 26.27 -12.61
CA TYR A 423 -13.43 24.95 -12.07
C TYR A 423 -14.81 24.49 -12.51
N ARG A 424 -15.80 25.40 -12.54
CA ARG A 424 -17.13 25.08 -13.07
C ARG A 424 -17.07 24.66 -14.54
N THR A 425 -16.34 25.41 -15.36
CA THR A 425 -16.23 25.13 -16.80
C THR A 425 -15.48 23.83 -17.05
N ILE A 426 -14.45 23.49 -16.26
CA ILE A 426 -13.80 22.18 -16.32
C ILE A 426 -14.80 21.05 -16.02
N GLY A 427 -15.64 21.20 -15.00
CA GLY A 427 -16.71 20.23 -14.71
C GLY A 427 -17.65 20.05 -15.90
N GLU A 428 -18.09 21.15 -16.53
CA GLU A 428 -18.94 21.11 -17.73
C GLU A 428 -18.25 20.43 -18.94
N LEU A 429 -16.94 20.62 -19.12
CA LEU A 429 -16.16 19.91 -20.15
C LEU A 429 -16.09 18.40 -19.89
N VAL A 430 -15.90 18.01 -18.62
CA VAL A 430 -15.88 16.60 -18.20
C VAL A 430 -17.26 15.96 -18.40
N ASP A 431 -18.33 16.66 -18.03
CA ASP A 431 -19.70 16.19 -18.26
C ASP A 431 -20.05 16.09 -19.75
N ALA A 432 -19.44 16.93 -20.60
CA ALA A 432 -19.53 16.82 -22.06
C ALA A 432 -18.78 15.59 -22.63
N GLY A 433 -18.09 14.83 -21.78
CA GLY A 433 -17.37 13.59 -22.12
C GLY A 433 -15.88 13.78 -22.43
N ILE A 434 -15.30 14.93 -22.07
CA ILE A 434 -13.87 15.21 -22.26
C ILE A 434 -13.10 14.76 -21.01
N SER A 435 -12.11 13.87 -21.19
CA SER A 435 -11.32 13.38 -20.06
C SER A 435 -10.56 14.51 -19.35
N LEU A 436 -10.69 14.58 -18.02
CA LEU A 436 -9.93 15.52 -17.19
C LEU A 436 -8.42 15.26 -17.31
N ALA A 437 -8.01 14.00 -17.30
CA ALA A 437 -6.61 13.62 -17.47
C ALA A 437 -6.05 14.08 -18.82
N ALA A 438 -6.85 14.00 -19.89
CA ALA A 438 -6.46 14.52 -21.21
C ALA A 438 -6.25 16.03 -21.17
N LEU A 439 -7.16 16.79 -20.54
CA LEU A 439 -7.00 18.24 -20.35
C LEU A 439 -5.76 18.58 -19.52
N GLN A 440 -5.47 17.79 -18.48
CA GLN A 440 -4.32 17.99 -17.58
C GLN A 440 -2.97 17.64 -18.21
N SER A 441 -2.98 16.81 -19.25
CA SER A 441 -1.77 16.40 -19.98
C SER A 441 -1.29 17.45 -20.99
N CYS A 442 -2.10 18.48 -21.29
CA CYS A 442 -1.69 19.55 -22.21
C CYS A 442 -0.65 20.48 -21.56
N ASP A 443 0.47 20.70 -22.25
CA ASP A 443 1.53 21.64 -21.84
C ASP A 443 1.65 22.87 -22.77
N GLY A 444 0.82 22.95 -23.82
CA GLY A 444 0.84 24.05 -24.80
C GLY A 444 1.71 23.77 -26.03
N THR A 445 2.33 22.60 -26.13
CA THR A 445 3.07 22.14 -27.31
C THR A 445 2.20 21.35 -28.28
N ALA A 446 2.60 21.28 -29.56
CA ALA A 446 1.91 20.46 -30.55
C ALA A 446 2.01 18.96 -30.21
N GLU A 447 3.15 18.55 -29.65
CA GLU A 447 3.43 17.20 -29.20
C GLU A 447 2.50 16.77 -28.07
N SER A 448 2.27 17.63 -27.06
CA SER A 448 1.33 17.29 -25.98
C SER A 448 -0.12 17.27 -26.45
N ARG A 449 -0.50 18.14 -27.39
CA ARG A 449 -1.83 18.10 -28.02
C ARG A 449 -2.07 16.77 -28.76
N LEU A 450 -1.07 16.29 -29.50
CA LEU A 450 -1.14 15.01 -30.20
C LEU A 450 -1.13 13.83 -29.22
N ALA A 451 -0.25 13.85 -28.21
CA ALA A 451 -0.18 12.81 -27.18
C ALA A 451 -1.48 12.72 -26.34
N ALA A 452 -2.12 13.85 -26.08
CA ALA A 452 -3.42 13.93 -25.44
C ALA A 452 -4.58 13.55 -26.38
N GLY A 453 -4.33 13.39 -27.68
CA GLY A 453 -5.29 12.99 -28.72
C GLY A 453 -5.25 11.51 -29.16
N VAL A 454 -4.13 10.80 -28.97
CA VAL A 454 -3.99 9.34 -29.26
C VAL A 454 -4.61 8.51 -28.12
N VAL A 455 -5.86 8.83 -27.75
CA VAL A 455 -6.48 8.43 -26.50
C VAL A 455 -6.97 7.00 -26.53
N VAL A 456 -6.24 6.12 -25.87
CA VAL A 456 -6.88 5.02 -25.16
C VAL A 456 -7.67 5.66 -24.02
N SER A 457 -8.98 5.86 -24.19
CA SER A 457 -9.82 6.37 -23.10
C SER A 457 -9.92 5.28 -22.03
N LEU A 458 -10.05 5.67 -20.77
CA LEU A 458 -10.31 4.66 -19.75
C LEU A 458 -11.62 3.92 -20.03
N ARG A 459 -12.54 4.49 -20.80
CA ARG A 459 -13.74 3.78 -21.25
C ARG A 459 -13.44 2.68 -22.27
N SER A 460 -12.53 2.88 -23.23
CA SER A 460 -12.08 1.79 -24.12
C SER A 460 -11.27 0.72 -23.39
N VAL A 461 -10.61 1.08 -22.29
CA VAL A 461 -9.90 0.17 -21.41
C VAL A 461 -10.86 -0.56 -20.45
N LEU A 462 -11.79 0.11 -19.77
CA LEU A 462 -12.67 -0.52 -18.80
C LEU A 462 -13.78 -1.35 -19.44
N GLU A 463 -14.28 -0.97 -20.61
CA GLU A 463 -15.32 -1.74 -21.31
C GLU A 463 -14.78 -3.08 -21.87
N VAL A 464 -13.46 -3.29 -21.88
CA VAL A 464 -12.83 -4.50 -22.48
C VAL A 464 -11.75 -5.17 -21.59
N GLN A 465 -11.16 -4.46 -20.61
CA GLN A 465 -9.85 -4.83 -20.02
C GLN A 465 -9.75 -4.73 -18.49
N ALA A 466 -10.83 -4.41 -17.77
CA ALA A 466 -10.82 -4.51 -16.31
C ALA A 466 -10.58 -5.97 -15.90
N VAL A 467 -9.68 -6.21 -14.94
CA VAL A 467 -9.50 -7.55 -14.36
C VAL A 467 -10.76 -7.85 -13.54
N SER A 468 -11.71 -8.54 -14.17
CA SER A 468 -13.06 -8.80 -13.64
C SER A 468 -13.34 -10.27 -13.37
N SER A 469 -12.41 -11.14 -13.76
CA SER A 469 -12.47 -12.57 -13.55
C SER A 469 -11.05 -13.14 -13.42
N ALA A 470 -10.94 -14.34 -12.84
CA ALA A 470 -9.68 -15.04 -12.77
C ALA A 470 -9.15 -15.35 -14.19
N PRO A 471 -7.87 -15.06 -14.47
CA PRO A 471 -7.24 -15.47 -15.73
C PRO A 471 -7.31 -16.99 -15.92
N ALA A 472 -7.44 -17.45 -17.15
CA ALA A 472 -7.59 -18.88 -17.45
C ALA A 472 -6.39 -19.75 -16.97
N TRP A 473 -5.20 -19.15 -16.87
CA TRP A 473 -3.99 -19.81 -16.37
C TRP A 473 -3.97 -19.92 -14.83
N PHE A 474 -4.72 -19.05 -14.14
CA PHE A 474 -4.66 -18.96 -12.69
C PHE A 474 -5.34 -20.18 -12.05
N LYS A 475 -4.61 -20.81 -11.13
CA LYS A 475 -5.09 -21.95 -10.35
C LYS A 475 -5.21 -21.52 -8.89
N PRO A 476 -6.41 -21.60 -8.29
CA PRO A 476 -6.58 -21.35 -6.87
C PRO A 476 -5.69 -22.24 -6.02
N ALA A 477 -5.11 -21.67 -4.97
CA ALA A 477 -4.32 -22.40 -4.01
C ALA A 477 -5.24 -22.97 -2.93
N ASP A 478 -4.85 -24.11 -2.35
CA ASP A 478 -5.50 -24.59 -1.15
C ASP A 478 -5.12 -23.71 0.05
N LEU A 479 -6.01 -22.80 0.41
CA LEU A 479 -5.82 -21.89 1.54
C LEU A 479 -6.08 -22.56 2.88
N SER A 480 -6.66 -23.77 2.92
CA SER A 480 -7.06 -24.44 4.18
C SER A 480 -5.88 -24.65 5.14
N ARG A 481 -4.69 -24.92 4.63
CA ARG A 481 -3.43 -25.04 5.40
C ARG A 481 -3.06 -23.80 6.21
N TRP A 482 -3.60 -22.64 5.86
CA TRP A 482 -3.37 -21.38 6.55
C TRP A 482 -4.52 -20.99 7.47
N LEU A 483 -5.66 -21.67 7.33
CA LEU A 483 -6.94 -21.37 7.98
C LEU A 483 -7.28 -22.38 9.08
N ASP A 484 -6.39 -23.32 9.39
CA ASP A 484 -6.59 -24.28 10.47
C ASP A 484 -6.33 -23.60 11.84
N ASP A 485 -7.38 -23.48 12.65
CA ASP A 485 -7.35 -22.83 13.98
C ASP A 485 -6.37 -23.52 14.93
N GLN A 486 -6.07 -24.81 14.72
CA GLN A 486 -5.10 -25.54 15.54
C GLN A 486 -3.68 -24.98 15.40
N ASP A 487 -3.31 -24.49 14.21
CA ASP A 487 -1.99 -23.91 13.94
C ASP A 487 -1.83 -22.47 14.46
N LEU A 488 -2.93 -21.73 14.68
CA LEU A 488 -2.90 -20.43 15.34
C LEU A 488 -2.70 -20.57 16.87
N MET A 489 -3.05 -21.73 17.43
CA MET A 489 -3.04 -22.03 18.87
C MET A 489 -1.94 -23.01 19.30
N THR A 490 -1.24 -23.62 18.34
CA THR A 490 -0.08 -24.49 18.59
C THR A 490 1.09 -23.98 17.76
N VAL A 491 2.25 -23.79 18.40
CA VAL A 491 3.47 -23.32 17.73
C VAL A 491 4.36 -24.54 17.46
N PRO A 492 4.23 -25.24 16.32
CA PRO A 492 5.23 -26.23 15.93
C PRO A 492 6.46 -25.52 15.36
N HIS A 493 7.61 -25.78 15.97
CA HIS A 493 8.92 -25.29 15.54
C HIS A 493 9.26 -25.78 14.12
N ARG A 494 9.44 -24.87 13.14
CA ARG A 494 10.21 -25.16 11.92
C ARG A 494 11.00 -23.95 11.40
N HIS A 495 12.27 -24.25 11.13
CA HIS A 495 13.36 -23.60 10.38
C HIS A 495 13.21 -22.15 9.89
N ARG A 496 14.09 -21.27 10.39
CA ARG A 496 14.60 -20.08 9.71
C ARG A 496 15.92 -20.41 9.01
N ARG A 497 16.25 -19.71 7.92
CA ARG A 497 17.54 -19.83 7.24
C ARG A 497 18.36 -18.55 7.41
N ALA A 498 19.62 -18.73 7.82
CA ALA A 498 20.61 -17.66 7.82
C ALA A 498 21.13 -17.43 6.38
N VAL A 499 21.04 -16.19 5.88
CA VAL A 499 21.82 -15.77 4.71
C VAL A 499 23.24 -15.46 5.18
N GLY A 500 24.17 -16.41 5.02
CA GLY A 500 25.59 -16.26 5.30
C GLY A 500 26.22 -17.50 5.95
N ASP A 501 26.84 -18.32 5.12
CA ASP A 501 27.87 -19.34 5.40
C ASP A 501 27.63 -20.38 6.52
N GLY A 502 26.98 -21.51 6.16
CA GLY A 502 27.28 -22.84 6.74
C GLY A 502 26.14 -23.61 7.44
N LEU A 503 25.77 -24.75 6.82
CA LEU A 503 24.94 -25.93 7.20
C LEU A 503 24.86 -26.30 8.72
N VAL A 504 23.81 -26.97 9.26
CA VAL A 504 23.33 -28.38 9.03
C VAL A 504 21.90 -28.63 9.60
N ASP A 505 21.21 -29.65 9.07
CA ASP A 505 19.87 -30.23 9.38
C ASP A 505 19.63 -30.73 10.83
N CYS A 506 18.35 -30.92 11.24
CA CYS A 506 17.81 -32.16 11.89
C CYS A 506 16.30 -32.12 12.26
N ILE A 507 15.76 -33.33 12.44
CA ILE A 507 14.37 -33.84 12.48
C ILE A 507 13.80 -34.01 13.92
N GLY A 508 12.45 -33.91 14.08
CA GLY A 508 11.61 -34.53 15.15
C GLY A 508 11.38 -33.69 16.42
N SER A 509 10.32 -33.81 17.23
CA SER A 509 9.03 -34.53 17.27
C SER A 509 8.18 -33.89 18.39
N ASP A 510 6.85 -34.02 18.33
CA ASP A 510 5.87 -33.54 19.34
C ASP A 510 6.23 -33.91 20.78
N ASP A 511 5.92 -33.02 21.73
CA ASP A 511 5.56 -33.35 23.13
C ASP A 511 4.83 -32.14 23.77
N GLY A 512 3.50 -32.23 23.86
CA GLY A 512 2.64 -31.19 24.43
C GLY A 512 2.74 -31.05 25.95
N LEU A 513 2.31 -29.90 26.47
CA LEU A 513 1.83 -29.68 27.85
C LEU A 513 1.23 -28.26 28.01
N CYS A 514 -0.04 -28.19 28.45
CA CYS A 514 -0.79 -26.97 28.79
C CYS A 514 -0.74 -26.64 30.31
N GLY A 515 -0.95 -25.35 30.63
CA GLY A 515 -1.60 -24.89 31.88
C GLY A 515 -1.06 -23.54 32.43
N PRO A 516 -1.72 -22.89 33.43
CA PRO A 516 -3.15 -22.70 33.68
C PRO A 516 -3.57 -21.20 33.83
N VAL A 517 -4.88 -20.96 33.85
CA VAL A 517 -5.61 -19.67 33.96
C VAL A 517 -5.52 -19.05 35.36
N ASP A 518 -5.38 -17.71 35.48
CA ASP A 518 -5.59 -16.97 36.75
C ASP A 518 -6.77 -15.99 36.65
N ASN A 519 -7.54 -15.96 37.74
CA ASN A 519 -8.80 -15.25 37.96
C ASN A 519 -8.52 -13.96 38.75
N ARG A 520 -9.10 -12.82 38.35
CA ARG A 520 -9.59 -11.76 39.27
C ARG A 520 -10.34 -10.62 38.53
N PRO A 521 -11.24 -9.87 39.23
CA PRO A 521 -12.46 -9.30 38.64
C PRO A 521 -12.45 -7.79 38.35
N ASP A 522 -13.40 -7.41 37.48
CA ASP A 522 -13.84 -6.07 37.05
C ASP A 522 -14.29 -5.12 38.18
N THR A 523 -14.26 -3.81 37.93
CA THR A 523 -15.49 -2.97 37.97
C THR A 523 -15.29 -1.56 37.39
N ASP A 524 -16.25 -1.16 36.53
CA ASP A 524 -16.39 0.10 35.78
C ASP A 524 -16.61 1.39 36.61
N ALA A 525 -16.40 1.35 37.93
CA ALA A 525 -16.71 2.47 38.82
C ALA A 525 -15.58 3.53 38.91
N GLU A 526 -14.34 3.20 38.55
CA GLU A 526 -13.20 4.14 38.58
C GLU A 526 -13.01 4.92 37.28
N ILE A 527 -13.55 4.41 36.15
CA ILE A 527 -13.47 5.03 34.83
C ILE A 527 -14.31 6.31 34.74
N PHE A 528 -15.45 6.37 35.46
CA PHE A 528 -16.33 7.55 35.42
C PHE A 528 -15.82 8.74 36.25
N ALA A 529 -15.03 8.51 37.30
CA ALA A 529 -14.52 9.59 38.17
C ALA A 529 -13.28 10.31 37.61
N PHE A 530 -12.65 9.76 36.56
CA PHE A 530 -11.49 10.35 35.91
C PHE A 530 -11.87 11.30 34.76
N LEU A 531 -12.96 11.01 34.04
CA LEU A 531 -13.40 11.74 32.84
C LEU A 531 -14.00 13.15 33.11
N ASP A 532 -14.35 13.47 34.36
CA ASP A 532 -15.10 14.70 34.69
C ASP A 532 -14.20 15.91 35.08
N ARG A 533 -12.87 15.74 35.11
CA ARG A 533 -11.91 16.81 35.46
C ARG A 533 -11.30 17.54 34.26
N SER A 534 -11.82 17.31 33.05
CA SER A 534 -11.36 17.92 31.79
C SER A 534 -12.20 19.13 31.31
N ALA A 535 -12.77 19.91 32.22
CA ALA A 535 -13.49 21.15 31.87
C ALA A 535 -12.88 22.38 32.56
N GLY A 536 -11.80 22.93 31.99
CA GLY A 536 -11.26 24.21 32.48
C GLY A 536 -9.97 24.67 31.80
N HIS A 537 -10.12 25.62 30.87
CA HIS A 537 -9.12 26.59 30.41
C HIS A 537 -8.00 26.16 29.43
N GLY A 538 -8.28 26.36 28.14
CA GLY A 538 -7.64 27.38 27.28
C GLY A 538 -6.11 27.39 27.08
N LEU A 539 -5.74 27.51 25.79
CA LEU A 539 -4.39 27.63 25.18
C LEU A 539 -3.76 26.26 24.89
N GLY A 540 -3.41 25.85 23.67
CA GLY A 540 -3.11 26.58 22.44
C GLY A 540 -1.81 26.01 21.86
N SER A 541 -1.93 25.35 20.70
CA SER A 541 -0.87 24.97 19.73
C SER A 541 0.32 24.10 20.18
N HIS A 542 0.53 23.05 19.38
CA HIS A 542 1.75 22.23 19.17
C HIS A 542 1.67 20.76 19.63
N ALA A 543 0.76 19.99 19.03
CA ALA A 543 0.87 18.53 18.99
C ALA A 543 0.41 18.04 17.62
N GLY A 544 1.25 17.25 16.93
CA GLY A 544 0.85 16.58 15.68
C GLY A 544 1.89 16.63 14.57
N LEU A 545 3.09 16.07 14.80
CA LEU A 545 3.96 15.65 13.71
C LEU A 545 4.44 14.22 13.98
N PHE A 546 3.90 13.27 13.22
CA PHE A 546 4.38 11.89 13.14
C PHE A 546 5.80 11.85 12.54
N PRO A 547 6.68 10.92 12.96
CA PRO A 547 7.87 10.62 12.18
C PRO A 547 7.45 9.98 10.85
N PRO A 548 8.05 10.34 9.71
CA PRO A 548 7.73 9.73 8.42
C PRO A 548 8.11 8.24 8.44
N GLU A 549 7.12 7.37 8.29
CA GLU A 549 7.34 5.94 8.05
C GLU A 549 8.13 5.77 6.75
N LEU A 550 9.28 5.09 6.84
CA LEU A 550 10.12 4.71 5.71
C LEU A 550 9.32 3.80 4.77
N ASP A 551 9.23 4.17 3.49
CA ASP A 551 8.54 3.43 2.43
C ASP A 551 9.47 2.32 1.89
N TRP A 552 8.96 1.09 1.77
CA TRP A 552 9.78 -0.13 1.57
C TRP A 552 9.87 -0.62 0.13
N ASP A 553 9.14 -0.03 -0.81
CA ASP A 553 9.46 -0.21 -2.24
C ASP A 553 10.82 0.42 -2.58
N LEU A 554 11.29 1.34 -1.73
CA LEU A 554 12.50 2.14 -1.94
C LEU A 554 13.81 1.45 -1.51
N ILE A 555 13.77 0.21 -1.01
CA ILE A 555 14.98 -0.54 -0.62
C ILE A 555 15.44 -1.53 -1.71
N VAL A 556 14.64 -1.77 -2.75
CA VAL A 556 15.01 -2.74 -3.80
C VAL A 556 15.79 -2.09 -4.95
N VAL A 557 15.86 -0.76 -5.03
CA VAL A 557 16.58 -0.06 -6.12
C VAL A 557 17.51 1.00 -5.53
N GLN A 558 18.69 0.60 -5.06
CA GLN A 558 19.96 1.36 -5.09
C GLN A 558 21.03 0.66 -4.24
N SER A 559 21.84 -0.20 -4.86
CA SER A 559 23.23 -0.42 -4.43
C SER A 559 24.17 0.17 -5.49
N GLU A 560 24.18 1.49 -5.60
CA GLU A 560 25.27 2.21 -6.26
C GLU A 560 25.89 3.19 -5.26
N VAL A 561 26.60 2.63 -4.28
CA VAL A 561 27.71 3.35 -3.65
C VAL A 561 28.96 2.54 -3.96
N ALA A 562 29.76 3.08 -4.86
CA ALA A 562 31.04 2.51 -5.25
C ALA A 562 32.04 2.54 -4.08
N ASP A 563 32.79 1.44 -3.99
CA ASP A 563 34.16 1.30 -3.48
C ASP A 563 34.50 1.74 -2.04
N LEU A 564 34.60 0.73 -1.17
CA LEU A 564 35.86 0.47 -0.47
C LEU A 564 36.28 -0.98 -0.71
N ARG A 565 37.08 -1.18 -1.76
CA ARG A 565 37.84 -2.42 -1.98
C ARG A 565 38.85 -2.57 -0.84
N VAL A 566 38.60 -3.48 0.08
CA VAL A 566 39.67 -3.99 0.95
C VAL A 566 40.45 -5.03 0.13
N PRO A 567 41.78 -4.92 -0.01
CA PRO A 567 42.56 -5.86 -0.81
C PRO A 567 42.43 -7.28 -0.25
N ALA A 568 42.28 -8.26 -1.15
CA ALA A 568 42.34 -9.67 -0.80
C ALA A 568 43.70 -9.97 -0.17
N VAL A 569 43.71 -10.25 1.14
CA VAL A 569 44.88 -10.83 1.82
C VAL A 569 44.89 -12.33 1.53
N PRO A 570 45.99 -12.92 1.02
CA PRO A 570 46.05 -14.34 0.72
C PRO A 570 45.94 -15.16 2.01
N ARG A 571 45.14 -16.23 1.95
CA ARG A 571 45.01 -17.22 3.02
C ARG A 571 46.38 -17.86 3.30
N HIS A 572 46.85 -17.77 4.54
CA HIS A 572 47.80 -18.72 5.10
C HIS A 572 47.24 -19.27 6.42
N PRO A 573 47.43 -20.57 6.71
CA PRO A 573 46.81 -21.21 7.85
C PRO A 573 47.66 -21.07 9.11
N GLN A 574 46.98 -21.24 10.24
CA GLN A 574 47.51 -21.36 11.62
C GLN A 574 47.69 -20.03 12.36
N LEU A 575 46.81 -19.83 13.35
CA LEU A 575 47.20 -19.50 14.73
C LEU A 575 46.00 -19.80 15.64
N ARG A 576 46.10 -20.93 16.36
CA ARG A 576 45.46 -21.11 17.66
C ARG A 576 46.12 -20.16 18.65
N LEU A 577 45.38 -19.62 19.62
CA LEU A 577 45.82 -19.36 21.00
C LEU A 577 44.54 -19.08 21.83
N VAL A 578 44.16 -20.04 22.67
CA VAL A 578 44.28 -20.09 24.16
C VAL A 578 43.18 -19.31 24.86
#